data_AF-A0A924LYZ0-F1
#
_entry.id   AF-A0A924LYZ0-F1
#
_cell.length_a   1.000
_cell.length_b   1.000
_cell.length_c   1.000
_cell.angle_alpha   90.00
_cell.angle_beta   90.00
_cell.angle_gamma   90.00
#
_symmetry.space_group_name_H-M   'P 1'
#
loop_
_entity.id
_entity.type
_entity.pdbx_description
1 polymer ?
#
loop_
_entity_poly.entity_id
_entity_poly.type
_entity_poly.pdbx_seq_one_letter_code
_entity_poly.pdbx_strand_id
1 'polypeptide(L)'
;MKWIRDPELFPIAAKVEAGQRLTFAEGMVLYRTPDLNALSRLANLVRFRKHGHKTYFVHSMRLEFTNICYVGCTFCAFAAHKNEERAWDYDADTVVAKVREKWEPGITELHMSSGHHPTRPWSFYPEMVSKLKANFPGLQVKAFTAAEIEHFSHFIAKKPTLEVLKELKAAGLAALPGGGAEIFADRVRLEVAKRKVGAEKWLEIHHEAHSLGIRTNATMLYGHIETLEERLDHMDR
;
A
#
# COMPACT_ATOMS: atom_id res chain seq x y z
N MET A 1 -4.15 -18.22 33.36
CA MET A 1 -4.07 -16.88 32.72
C MET A 1 -3.61 -15.78 33.71
N LYS A 2 -2.68 -16.04 34.64
CA LYS A 2 -2.25 -15.05 35.67
C LYS A 2 -1.55 -13.79 35.12
N TRP A 3 -1.27 -13.75 33.83
CA TRP A 3 -0.59 -12.63 33.14
C TRP A 3 -1.57 -11.66 32.46
N ILE A 4 -2.88 -11.99 32.43
CA ILE A 4 -3.93 -11.11 31.94
C ILE A 4 -4.50 -10.36 33.13
N ARG A 5 -4.40 -9.03 33.09
CA ARG A 5 -4.92 -8.08 34.09
C ARG A 5 -6.33 -7.61 33.74
N ASP A 6 -6.64 -7.48 32.45
CA ASP A 6 -7.97 -7.13 31.97
C ASP A 6 -8.84 -8.38 31.76
N PRO A 7 -9.87 -8.63 32.60
CA PRO A 7 -10.71 -9.82 32.49
C PRO A 7 -11.48 -9.93 31.18
N GLU A 8 -11.75 -8.83 30.48
CA GLU A 8 -12.44 -8.85 29.19
C GLU A 8 -11.62 -9.56 28.12
N LEU A 9 -10.30 -9.69 28.33
CA LEU A 9 -9.40 -10.41 27.42
C LEU A 9 -9.42 -11.93 27.61
N PHE A 10 -10.03 -12.48 28.67
CA PHE A 10 -10.07 -13.94 28.86
C PHE A 10 -10.72 -14.72 27.71
N PRO A 11 -11.95 -14.39 27.25
CA PRO A 11 -12.56 -15.09 26.11
C PRO A 11 -11.77 -14.89 24.82
N ILE A 12 -11.17 -13.70 24.63
CA ILE A 12 -10.36 -13.37 23.45
C ILE A 12 -9.06 -14.18 23.43
N ALA A 13 -8.38 -14.27 24.56
CA ALA A 13 -7.15 -15.04 24.71
C ALA A 13 -7.38 -16.52 24.38
N ALA A 14 -8.48 -17.10 24.87
CA ALA A 14 -8.85 -18.49 24.55
C ALA A 14 -9.04 -18.70 23.04
N LYS A 15 -9.70 -17.75 22.34
CA LYS A 15 -9.84 -17.80 20.88
C LYS A 15 -8.52 -17.69 20.15
N VAL A 16 -7.65 -16.76 20.56
CA VAL A 16 -6.32 -16.57 19.96
C VAL A 16 -5.46 -17.84 20.14
N GLU A 17 -5.47 -18.42 21.34
CA GLU A 17 -4.78 -19.68 21.63
C GLU A 17 -5.31 -20.81 20.75
N ALA A 18 -6.63 -20.91 20.56
CA ALA A 18 -7.28 -21.86 19.65
C ALA A 18 -7.11 -21.54 18.15
N GLY A 19 -6.52 -20.40 17.79
CA GLY A 19 -6.33 -19.97 16.39
C GLY A 19 -7.61 -19.56 15.68
N GLN A 20 -8.63 -19.15 16.43
CA GLN A 20 -9.92 -18.73 15.90
C GLN A 20 -9.90 -17.25 15.48
N ARG A 21 -10.68 -16.90 14.45
CA ARG A 21 -10.85 -15.50 14.01
C ARG A 21 -11.63 -14.73 15.08
N LEU A 22 -11.14 -13.53 15.40
CA LEU A 22 -11.82 -12.59 16.29
C LEU A 22 -12.92 -11.84 15.54
N THR A 23 -13.97 -11.48 16.26
CA THR A 23 -15.06 -10.66 15.76
C THR A 23 -14.72 -9.16 15.88
N PHE A 24 -15.48 -8.31 15.18
CA PHE A 24 -15.37 -6.86 15.30
C PHE A 24 -15.53 -6.38 16.77
N ALA A 25 -16.52 -6.91 17.50
CA ALA A 25 -16.72 -6.55 18.90
C ALA A 25 -15.51 -6.90 19.78
N GLU A 26 -14.89 -8.06 19.55
CA GLU A 26 -13.68 -8.48 20.27
C GLU A 26 -12.47 -7.60 19.89
N GLY A 27 -12.37 -7.18 18.63
CA GLY A 27 -11.38 -6.19 18.20
C GLY A 27 -11.53 -4.85 18.93
N MET A 28 -12.76 -4.41 19.20
CA MET A 28 -13.01 -3.18 19.97
C MET A 28 -12.59 -3.30 21.44
N VAL A 29 -12.74 -4.47 22.05
CA VAL A 29 -12.19 -4.75 23.40
C VAL A 29 -10.66 -4.61 23.36
N LEU A 30 -10.00 -5.18 22.35
CA LEU A 30 -8.54 -5.07 22.20
C LEU A 30 -8.05 -3.64 21.97
N TYR A 31 -8.83 -2.79 21.29
CA TYR A 31 -8.48 -1.38 21.12
C TYR A 31 -8.60 -0.56 22.41
N ARG A 32 -9.48 -0.97 23.33
CA ARG A 32 -9.80 -0.22 24.55
C ARG A 32 -9.05 -0.71 25.80
N THR A 33 -8.49 -1.92 25.74
CA THR A 33 -7.79 -2.50 26.89
C THR A 33 -6.54 -1.69 27.27
N PRO A 34 -6.34 -1.40 28.57
CA PRO A 34 -5.08 -0.83 29.05
C PRO A 34 -3.99 -1.90 29.24
N ASP A 35 -4.31 -3.20 29.10
CA ASP A 35 -3.38 -4.30 29.34
C ASP A 35 -2.50 -4.60 28.12
N LEU A 36 -1.59 -3.65 27.82
CA LEU A 36 -0.66 -3.75 26.71
C LEU A 36 0.23 -5.01 26.78
N ASN A 37 0.54 -5.49 27.99
CA ASN A 37 1.36 -6.70 28.15
C ASN A 37 0.62 -7.95 27.70
N ALA A 38 -0.67 -8.08 28.06
CA ALA A 38 -1.49 -9.17 27.57
C ALA A 38 -1.68 -9.10 26.06
N LEU A 39 -1.98 -7.91 25.51
CA LEU A 39 -2.12 -7.69 24.07
C LEU A 39 -0.85 -8.08 23.31
N SER A 40 0.31 -7.62 23.78
CA SER A 40 1.62 -7.91 23.17
C SER A 40 1.93 -9.41 23.18
N ARG A 41 1.58 -10.10 24.27
CA ARG A 41 1.79 -11.55 24.38
C ARG A 41 0.89 -12.33 23.43
N LEU A 42 -0.38 -11.95 23.30
CA LEU A 42 -1.31 -12.57 22.35
C LEU A 42 -0.84 -12.36 20.90
N ALA A 43 -0.42 -11.15 20.55
CA ALA A 43 0.12 -10.85 19.24
C ALA A 43 1.42 -11.66 18.96
N ASN A 44 2.33 -11.74 19.93
CA ASN A 44 3.56 -12.50 19.79
C ASN A 44 3.31 -14.01 19.65
N LEU A 45 2.30 -14.58 20.33
CA LEU A 45 1.91 -15.97 20.16
C LEU A 45 1.53 -16.28 18.70
N VAL A 46 0.69 -15.43 18.09
CA VAL A 46 0.26 -15.58 16.69
C VAL A 46 1.44 -15.40 15.74
N ARG A 47 2.29 -14.39 15.97
CA ARG A 47 3.51 -14.14 15.18
C ARG A 47 4.45 -15.33 15.22
N PHE A 48 4.71 -15.88 16.41
CA PHE A 48 5.61 -17.03 16.60
C PHE A 48 5.05 -18.28 15.93
N ARG A 49 3.74 -18.54 16.03
CA ARG A 49 3.09 -19.66 15.33
C ARG A 49 3.28 -19.57 13.81
N LYS A 50 3.21 -18.36 13.23
CA LYS A 50 3.33 -18.13 11.79
C LYS A 50 4.78 -18.12 11.28
N HIS A 51 5.73 -17.64 12.08
CA HIS A 51 7.06 -17.27 11.60
C HIS A 51 8.22 -17.84 12.43
N GLY A 52 7.95 -18.50 13.56
CA GLY A 52 8.95 -18.91 14.54
C GLY A 52 9.83 -17.73 14.96
N HIS A 53 11.14 -17.92 14.93
CA HIS A 53 12.15 -16.88 15.21
C HIS A 53 12.57 -16.07 13.96
N LYS A 54 12.03 -16.36 12.77
CA LYS A 54 12.45 -15.67 11.54
C LYS A 54 11.94 -14.23 11.52
N THR A 55 12.76 -13.31 11.04
CA THR A 55 12.37 -11.92 10.72
C THR A 55 12.76 -11.66 9.28
N TYR A 56 11.80 -11.27 8.45
CA TYR A 56 11.98 -11.05 7.02
C TYR A 56 12.30 -9.59 6.75
N PHE A 57 13.19 -9.35 5.80
CA PHE A 57 13.47 -8.03 5.25
C PHE A 57 13.68 -8.16 3.73
N VAL A 58 13.56 -7.04 3.02
CA VAL A 58 13.87 -6.96 1.59
C VAL A 58 14.96 -5.91 1.39
N HIS A 59 15.93 -6.23 0.55
CA HIS A 59 16.87 -5.23 0.07
C HIS A 59 16.28 -4.57 -1.17
N SER A 60 15.68 -3.39 -0.96
CA SER A 60 14.89 -2.67 -1.98
C SER A 60 15.39 -1.25 -2.19
N MET A 61 15.28 -0.78 -3.42
CA MET A 61 15.43 0.65 -3.75
C MET A 61 14.05 1.31 -3.83
N ARG A 62 13.98 2.59 -3.48
CA ARG A 62 12.80 3.43 -3.69
C ARG A 62 13.11 4.55 -4.68
N LEU A 63 12.22 4.77 -5.64
CA LEU A 63 12.32 5.86 -6.61
C LEU A 63 10.94 6.39 -6.99
N GLU A 64 10.78 7.70 -6.93
CA GLU A 64 9.61 8.40 -7.43
C GLU A 64 9.94 9.12 -8.74
N PHE A 65 9.27 8.73 -9.83
CA PHE A 65 9.53 9.32 -11.15
C PHE A 65 8.92 10.72 -11.29
N THR A 66 7.94 11.07 -10.46
CA THR A 66 7.35 12.40 -10.41
C THR A 66 6.77 12.67 -9.04
N ASN A 67 6.88 13.90 -8.56
CA ASN A 67 6.10 14.37 -7.41
C ASN A 67 4.93 15.27 -7.81
N ILE A 68 4.70 15.49 -9.11
CA ILE A 68 3.57 16.27 -9.59
C ILE A 68 2.26 15.53 -9.29
N CYS A 69 1.36 16.15 -8.55
CA CYS A 69 0.12 15.49 -8.12
C CYS A 69 -1.03 16.49 -7.93
N TYR A 70 -2.22 16.18 -8.46
CA TYR A 70 -3.41 17.05 -8.33
C TYR A 70 -4.34 16.68 -7.15
N VAL A 71 -4.08 15.56 -6.46
CA VAL A 71 -5.00 15.00 -5.45
C VAL A 71 -5.19 15.95 -4.26
N GLY A 72 -4.10 16.51 -3.74
CA GLY A 72 -4.14 17.48 -2.64
C GLY A 72 -4.47 16.87 -1.26
N CYS A 73 -3.85 15.74 -0.90
CA CYS A 73 -4.00 15.17 0.45
C CYS A 73 -3.41 16.10 1.52
N THR A 74 -4.13 16.31 2.63
CA THR A 74 -3.76 17.30 3.68
C THR A 74 -2.51 16.93 4.48
N PHE A 75 -2.14 15.65 4.49
CA PHE A 75 -0.98 15.10 5.22
C PHE A 75 0.25 14.89 4.32
N CYS A 76 0.16 15.16 3.02
CA CYS A 76 1.19 14.77 2.06
C CYS A 76 2.16 15.93 1.76
N ALA A 77 3.37 15.87 2.31
CA ALA A 77 4.46 16.81 1.98
C ALA A 77 5.14 16.52 0.63
N PHE A 78 4.86 15.38 0.02
CA PHE A 78 5.52 14.93 -1.21
C PHE A 78 4.97 15.63 -2.46
N ALA A 79 3.65 15.73 -2.58
CA ALA A 79 2.96 16.23 -3.77
C ALA A 79 3.31 17.69 -4.06
N ALA A 80 3.71 18.00 -5.30
CA ALA A 80 3.96 19.36 -5.80
C ALA A 80 3.04 19.71 -6.98
N HIS A 81 2.75 20.99 -7.15
CA HIS A 81 2.23 21.54 -8.40
C HIS A 81 3.36 21.65 -9.44
N LYS A 82 3.00 21.51 -10.73
CA LYS A 82 3.96 21.47 -11.85
C LYS A 82 4.93 22.67 -11.91
N ASN A 83 4.52 23.83 -11.39
CA ASN A 83 5.29 25.07 -11.46
C ASN A 83 6.03 25.38 -10.14
N GLU A 84 5.97 24.51 -9.14
CA GLU A 84 6.75 24.67 -7.91
C GLU A 84 8.21 24.29 -8.17
N GLU A 85 9.15 24.99 -7.52
CA GLU A 85 10.60 24.73 -7.65
C GLU A 85 11.00 23.29 -7.27
N ARG A 86 10.30 22.71 -6.29
CA ARG A 86 10.53 21.33 -5.84
C ARG A 86 9.92 20.27 -6.76
N ALA A 87 9.26 20.65 -7.86
CA ALA A 87 8.63 19.70 -8.76
C ALA A 87 9.68 19.00 -9.65
N TRP A 88 9.54 17.70 -9.83
CA TRP A 88 10.29 16.94 -10.83
C TRP A 88 9.37 15.98 -11.59
N ASP A 89 9.75 15.70 -12.84
CA ASP A 89 9.01 14.79 -13.72
C ASP A 89 9.97 14.10 -14.68
N TYR A 90 10.44 12.92 -14.31
CA TYR A 90 11.43 12.16 -15.08
C TYR A 90 10.79 11.41 -16.24
N ASP A 91 11.41 11.41 -17.42
CA ASP A 91 11.05 10.47 -18.48
C ASP A 91 11.57 9.05 -18.17
N ALA A 92 11.17 8.06 -18.98
CA ALA A 92 11.49 6.66 -18.73
C ALA A 92 13.01 6.38 -18.77
N ASP A 93 13.76 7.09 -19.62
CA ASP A 93 15.21 6.92 -19.73
C ASP A 93 15.94 7.52 -18.52
N THR A 94 15.47 8.67 -18.03
CA THR A 94 15.95 9.29 -16.79
C THR A 94 15.65 8.41 -15.59
N VAL A 95 14.48 7.76 -15.54
CA VAL A 95 14.15 6.77 -14.50
C VAL A 95 15.16 5.61 -14.52
N VAL A 96 15.45 5.04 -15.69
CA VAL A 96 16.46 3.97 -15.81
C VAL A 96 17.85 4.45 -15.36
N ALA A 97 18.26 5.65 -15.77
CA ALA A 97 19.53 6.24 -15.36
C ALA A 97 19.60 6.43 -13.83
N LYS A 98 18.53 6.94 -13.21
CA LYS A 98 18.42 7.12 -11.75
C LYS A 98 18.48 5.80 -10.98
N VAL A 99 17.86 4.74 -11.50
CA VAL A 99 18.00 3.40 -10.92
C VAL A 99 19.44 2.93 -11.05
N ARG A 100 20.06 3.10 -12.22
CA ARG A 100 21.45 2.68 -12.48
C ARG A 100 22.46 3.38 -11.55
N GLU A 101 22.28 4.67 -11.26
CA GLU A 101 23.14 5.45 -10.35
C GLU A 101 23.23 4.82 -8.94
N LYS A 102 22.15 4.18 -8.49
CA LYS A 102 22.02 3.67 -7.12
C LYS A 102 21.97 2.15 -7.04
N TRP A 103 21.97 1.46 -8.18
CA TRP A 103 21.78 0.01 -8.22
C TRP A 103 23.07 -0.68 -7.78
N GLU A 104 22.93 -1.65 -6.90
CA GLU A 104 24.03 -2.50 -6.45
C GLU A 104 23.59 -3.97 -6.40
N PRO A 105 24.55 -4.92 -6.51
CA PRO A 105 24.26 -6.34 -6.37
C PRO A 105 23.51 -6.65 -5.07
N GLY A 106 22.41 -7.40 -5.18
CA GLY A 106 21.58 -7.81 -4.04
C GLY A 106 20.33 -6.95 -3.82
N ILE A 107 20.19 -5.80 -4.50
CA ILE A 107 18.88 -5.13 -4.58
C ILE A 107 17.95 -6.00 -5.43
N THR A 108 16.83 -6.43 -4.84
CA THR A 108 15.88 -7.38 -5.45
C THR A 108 14.53 -6.75 -5.80
N GLU A 109 14.20 -5.61 -5.20
CA GLU A 109 12.95 -4.88 -5.44
C GLU A 109 13.24 -3.40 -5.74
N LEU A 110 12.58 -2.87 -6.76
CA LEU A 110 12.42 -1.44 -6.99
C LEU A 110 10.98 -1.07 -6.64
N HIS A 111 10.82 -0.26 -5.59
CA HIS A 111 9.55 0.20 -5.09
C HIS A 111 9.25 1.61 -5.61
N MET A 112 8.15 1.78 -6.33
CA MET A 112 7.77 3.06 -6.93
C MET A 112 6.31 3.41 -6.63
N SER A 113 6.09 4.56 -6.01
CA SER A 113 4.76 5.17 -5.80
C SER A 113 4.91 6.66 -5.99
N SER A 114 4.27 7.25 -7.01
CA SER A 114 4.54 8.63 -7.43
C SER A 114 3.28 9.49 -7.40
N GLY A 115 3.44 10.77 -7.77
CA GLY A 115 2.33 11.69 -7.89
C GLY A 115 1.34 11.27 -8.98
N HIS A 116 0.06 11.60 -8.81
CA HIS A 116 -0.96 11.40 -9.84
C HIS A 116 -0.80 12.51 -10.89
N HIS A 117 0.08 12.27 -11.87
CA HIS A 117 0.43 13.27 -12.86
C HIS A 117 -0.74 13.53 -13.83
N PRO A 118 -1.27 14.76 -13.95
CA PRO A 118 -2.56 15.01 -14.60
C PRO A 118 -2.58 14.79 -16.11
N THR A 119 -1.43 14.90 -16.79
CA THR A 119 -1.36 14.91 -18.26
C THR A 119 -0.30 13.98 -18.86
N ARG A 120 0.23 13.02 -18.09
CA ARG A 120 1.28 12.13 -18.60
C ARG A 120 0.61 11.04 -19.42
N PRO A 121 1.02 10.82 -20.69
CA PRO A 121 0.33 9.86 -21.56
C PRO A 121 0.43 8.44 -21.01
N TRP A 122 -0.59 7.63 -21.26
CA TRP A 122 -0.63 6.24 -20.81
C TRP A 122 0.60 5.43 -21.23
N SER A 123 1.11 5.66 -22.45
CA SER A 123 2.26 4.94 -23.01
C SER A 123 3.52 5.03 -22.13
N PHE A 124 3.68 6.10 -21.35
CA PHE A 124 4.81 6.28 -20.45
C PHE A 124 4.93 5.14 -19.43
N TYR A 125 3.82 4.69 -18.84
CA TYR A 125 3.87 3.76 -17.70
C TYR A 125 4.31 2.35 -18.13
N PRO A 126 3.71 1.71 -19.16
CA PRO A 126 4.21 0.44 -19.66
C PRO A 126 5.62 0.54 -20.25
N GLU A 127 5.96 1.66 -20.93
CA GLU A 127 7.32 1.88 -21.45
C GLU A 127 8.35 1.91 -20.33
N MET A 128 8.09 2.67 -19.25
CA MET A 128 8.98 2.75 -18.08
C MET A 128 9.18 1.38 -17.44
N VAL A 129 8.11 0.61 -17.21
CA VAL A 129 8.19 -0.74 -16.63
C VAL A 129 9.01 -1.67 -17.53
N SER A 130 8.75 -1.66 -18.84
CA SER A 130 9.47 -2.49 -19.82
C SER A 130 10.95 -2.13 -19.89
N LYS A 131 11.29 -0.84 -19.94
CA LYS A 131 12.68 -0.35 -19.93
C LYS A 131 13.41 -0.75 -18.65
N LEU A 132 12.77 -0.63 -17.48
CA LEU A 132 13.33 -1.10 -16.21
C LEU A 132 13.59 -2.61 -16.23
N LYS A 133 12.62 -3.39 -16.72
CA LYS A 133 12.76 -4.84 -16.79
C LYS A 133 13.88 -5.29 -17.73
N ALA A 134 14.03 -4.62 -18.87
CA ALA A 134 15.08 -4.89 -19.85
C ALA A 134 16.48 -4.55 -19.34
N ASN A 135 16.61 -3.43 -18.61
CA ASN A 135 17.91 -2.96 -18.10
C ASN A 135 18.36 -3.68 -16.81
N PHE A 136 17.42 -4.19 -16.01
CA PHE A 136 17.71 -4.82 -14.71
C PHE A 136 17.04 -6.21 -14.61
N PRO A 137 17.49 -7.20 -15.42
CA PRO A 137 16.91 -8.54 -15.42
C PRO A 137 17.17 -9.25 -14.07
N GLY A 138 16.19 -9.22 -13.19
CA GLY A 138 16.27 -9.78 -11.83
C GLY A 138 15.68 -8.85 -10.76
N LEU A 139 15.59 -7.56 -11.06
CA LEU A 139 14.93 -6.57 -10.22
C LEU A 139 13.40 -6.69 -10.38
N GLN A 140 12.70 -6.83 -9.26
CA GLN A 140 11.24 -6.81 -9.23
C GLN A 140 10.75 -5.36 -9.27
N VAL A 141 10.05 -4.98 -10.34
CA VAL A 141 9.40 -3.67 -10.40
C VAL A 141 8.09 -3.76 -9.64
N LYS A 142 8.07 -3.22 -8.42
CA LYS A 142 6.89 -3.06 -7.59
C LYS A 142 6.44 -1.62 -7.65
N ALA A 143 5.45 -1.35 -8.48
CA ALA A 143 5.05 0.01 -8.79
C ALA A 143 3.53 0.17 -8.78
N PHE A 144 3.10 1.42 -8.57
CA PHE A 144 1.71 1.89 -8.67
C PHE A 144 0.78 1.33 -7.59
N THR A 145 0.34 2.20 -6.71
CA THR A 145 -0.75 1.91 -5.78
C THR A 145 -2.08 1.74 -6.52
N ALA A 146 -3.09 1.13 -5.88
CA ALA A 146 -4.43 1.09 -6.46
C ALA A 146 -5.02 2.49 -6.74
N ALA A 147 -4.60 3.51 -5.99
CA ALA A 147 -4.95 4.91 -6.28
C ALA A 147 -4.37 5.40 -7.63
N GLU A 148 -3.11 5.04 -7.93
CA GLU A 148 -2.50 5.32 -9.23
C GLU A 148 -3.19 4.52 -10.35
N ILE A 149 -3.53 3.25 -10.11
CA ILE A 149 -4.26 2.42 -11.10
C ILE A 149 -5.64 3.00 -11.42
N GLU A 150 -6.40 3.45 -10.42
CA GLU A 150 -7.68 4.14 -10.65
C GLU A 150 -7.45 5.44 -11.45
N HIS A 151 -6.44 6.22 -11.07
CA HIS A 151 -6.08 7.44 -11.79
C HIS A 151 -5.75 7.16 -13.26
N PHE A 152 -4.96 6.14 -13.54
CA PHE A 152 -4.61 5.74 -14.90
C PHE A 152 -5.84 5.29 -15.68
N SER A 153 -6.66 4.42 -15.08
CA SER A 153 -7.89 3.93 -15.68
C SER A 153 -8.86 5.07 -16.03
N HIS A 154 -9.17 5.94 -15.07
CA HIS A 154 -10.23 6.92 -15.20
C HIS A 154 -9.79 8.21 -15.92
N PHE A 155 -8.57 8.70 -15.70
CA PHE A 155 -8.14 10.01 -16.22
C PHE A 155 -7.21 9.91 -17.43
N ILE A 156 -6.36 8.89 -17.50
CA ILE A 156 -5.27 8.84 -18.47
C ILE A 156 -5.58 7.90 -19.64
N ALA A 157 -5.77 6.62 -19.37
CA ALA A 157 -5.95 5.56 -20.36
C ALA A 157 -7.40 5.43 -20.86
N LYS A 158 -8.38 5.84 -20.05
CA LYS A 158 -9.83 5.69 -20.32
C LYS A 158 -10.22 4.23 -20.60
N LYS A 159 -9.71 3.31 -19.78
CA LYS A 159 -9.90 1.85 -19.88
C LYS A 159 -10.25 1.26 -18.51
N PRO A 160 -10.92 0.09 -18.43
CA PRO A 160 -11.13 -0.61 -17.17
C PRO A 160 -9.81 -0.89 -16.42
N THR A 161 -9.87 -0.89 -15.09
CA THR A 161 -8.71 -1.12 -14.21
C THR A 161 -8.04 -2.47 -14.46
N LEU A 162 -8.83 -3.52 -14.74
CA LEU A 162 -8.30 -4.83 -15.14
C LEU A 162 -7.43 -4.79 -16.41
N GLU A 163 -7.81 -4.01 -17.43
CA GLU A 163 -7.03 -3.90 -18.68
C GLU A 163 -5.74 -3.10 -18.45
N VAL A 164 -5.81 -2.03 -17.65
CA VAL A 164 -4.62 -1.29 -17.19
C VAL A 164 -3.63 -2.23 -16.50
N LEU A 165 -4.10 -3.07 -15.58
CA LEU A 165 -3.27 -4.05 -14.87
C LEU A 165 -2.69 -5.12 -15.81
N LYS A 166 -3.45 -5.61 -16.79
CA LYS A 166 -2.96 -6.56 -17.81
C LYS A 166 -1.82 -5.96 -18.63
N GLU A 167 -1.98 -4.73 -19.10
CA GLU A 167 -0.95 -4.04 -19.88
C GLU A 167 0.32 -3.80 -19.05
N LEU A 168 0.20 -3.39 -17.79
CA LEU A 168 1.36 -3.22 -16.90
C LEU A 168 2.05 -4.54 -16.57
N LYS A 169 1.28 -5.61 -16.32
CA LYS A 169 1.82 -6.96 -16.12
C LYS A 169 2.57 -7.44 -17.35
N ALA A 170 2.01 -7.24 -18.55
CA ALA A 170 2.66 -7.59 -19.81
C ALA A 170 3.98 -6.81 -20.02
N ALA A 171 4.04 -5.56 -19.55
CA ALA A 171 5.26 -4.77 -19.54
C ALA A 171 6.31 -5.23 -18.51
N GLY A 172 5.95 -6.09 -17.55
CA GLY A 172 6.87 -6.66 -16.57
C GLY A 172 6.65 -6.22 -15.12
N LEU A 173 5.50 -5.59 -14.80
CA LEU A 173 5.14 -5.24 -13.42
C LEU A 173 5.02 -6.51 -12.56
N ALA A 174 5.71 -6.52 -11.41
CA ALA A 174 5.79 -7.69 -10.55
C ALA A 174 4.77 -7.67 -9.40
N ALA A 175 4.52 -6.50 -8.82
CA ALA A 175 3.66 -6.34 -7.65
C ALA A 175 3.13 -4.91 -7.52
N LEU A 176 2.03 -4.73 -6.78
CA LEU A 176 1.55 -3.42 -6.35
C LEU A 176 1.98 -3.13 -4.90
N PRO A 177 2.51 -1.94 -4.58
CA PRO A 177 2.61 -1.47 -3.20
C PRO A 177 1.22 -1.23 -2.59
N GLY A 178 1.13 -1.29 -1.26
CA GLY A 178 -0.14 -1.23 -0.54
C GLY A 178 -0.64 0.18 -0.19
N GLY A 179 0.05 1.22 -0.64
CA GLY A 179 -0.29 2.60 -0.31
C GLY A 179 -1.63 3.05 -0.87
N GLY A 180 -2.12 4.18 -0.37
CA GLY A 180 -3.32 4.84 -0.89
C GLY A 180 -4.66 4.39 -0.32
N ALA A 181 -4.65 3.39 0.56
CA ALA A 181 -5.83 3.00 1.33
C ALA A 181 -6.17 4.05 2.41
N GLU A 182 -5.16 4.66 3.03
CA GLU A 182 -5.29 5.62 4.14
C GLU A 182 -6.15 5.06 5.29
N ILE A 183 -7.31 5.67 5.57
CA ILE A 183 -8.44 5.08 6.29
C ILE A 183 -9.58 4.92 5.28
N PHE A 184 -10.34 3.83 5.38
CA PHE A 184 -11.42 3.56 4.42
C PHE A 184 -12.70 4.34 4.69
N ALA A 185 -12.97 4.70 5.95
CA ALA A 185 -14.16 5.46 6.32
C ALA A 185 -14.31 6.77 5.54
N ASP A 186 -15.45 6.94 4.87
CA ASP A 186 -15.72 8.09 3.98
C ASP A 186 -15.55 9.44 4.67
N ARG A 187 -15.99 9.57 5.93
CA ARG A 187 -15.82 10.77 6.74
C ARG A 187 -14.35 11.22 6.77
N VAL A 188 -13.46 10.30 7.16
CA VAL A 188 -12.02 10.57 7.24
C VAL A 188 -11.48 10.89 5.84
N ARG A 189 -11.83 10.10 4.82
CA ARG A 189 -11.36 10.30 3.44
C ARG A 189 -11.75 11.67 2.88
N LEU A 190 -12.97 12.13 3.11
CA LEU A 190 -13.45 13.43 2.66
C LEU A 190 -12.66 14.59 3.27
N GLU A 191 -12.15 14.42 4.49
CA GLU A 191 -11.33 15.42 5.18
C GLU A 191 -9.86 15.38 4.73
N VAL A 192 -9.27 14.18 4.53
CA VAL A 192 -7.81 14.05 4.35
C VAL A 192 -7.34 13.73 2.93
N ALA A 193 -8.19 13.09 2.12
CA ALA A 193 -7.81 12.52 0.81
C ALA A 193 -8.97 12.52 -0.19
N LYS A 194 -9.79 13.58 -0.22
CA LYS A 194 -11.07 13.68 -0.94
C LYS A 194 -11.04 13.24 -2.42
N ARG A 195 -9.94 13.49 -3.12
CA ARG A 195 -9.81 13.21 -4.57
C ARG A 195 -9.17 11.85 -4.88
N LYS A 196 -8.91 11.02 -3.86
CA LYS A 196 -8.23 9.73 -3.97
C LYS A 196 -9.25 8.59 -3.96
N VAL A 197 -8.95 7.50 -4.67
CA VAL A 197 -9.75 6.26 -4.80
C VAL A 197 -10.56 5.88 -3.56
N GLY A 198 -11.86 5.61 -3.70
CA GLY A 198 -12.68 5.14 -2.58
C GLY A 198 -12.29 3.74 -2.09
N ALA A 199 -12.74 3.36 -0.89
CA ALA A 199 -12.41 2.06 -0.30
C ALA A 199 -12.79 0.87 -1.20
N GLU A 200 -14.04 0.83 -1.68
CA GLU A 200 -14.52 -0.27 -2.52
C GLU A 200 -13.72 -0.40 -3.81
N LYS A 201 -13.42 0.73 -4.47
CA LYS A 201 -12.63 0.70 -5.69
C LYS A 201 -11.17 0.32 -5.44
N TRP A 202 -10.59 0.71 -4.31
CA TRP A 202 -9.26 0.29 -3.89
C TRP A 202 -9.22 -1.24 -3.71
N LEU A 203 -10.19 -1.82 -2.99
CA LEU A 203 -10.31 -3.26 -2.77
C LEU A 203 -10.56 -4.02 -4.08
N GLU A 204 -11.43 -3.51 -4.96
CA GLU A 204 -11.71 -4.07 -6.28
C GLU A 204 -10.43 -4.17 -7.13
N ILE A 205 -9.62 -3.12 -7.19
CA ILE A 205 -8.35 -3.11 -7.95
C ILE A 205 -7.37 -4.14 -7.38
N HIS A 206 -7.29 -4.28 -6.05
CA HIS A 206 -6.46 -5.30 -5.43
C HIS A 206 -6.96 -6.72 -5.77
N HIS A 207 -8.28 -6.95 -5.77
CA HIS A 207 -8.89 -8.21 -6.19
C HIS A 207 -8.61 -8.51 -7.68
N GLU A 208 -8.74 -7.53 -8.58
CA GLU A 208 -8.36 -7.66 -9.99
C GLU A 208 -6.88 -8.03 -10.14
N ALA A 209 -5.98 -7.35 -9.41
CA ALA A 209 -4.55 -7.66 -9.42
C ALA A 209 -4.28 -9.11 -8.98
N HIS A 210 -4.95 -9.58 -7.92
CA HIS A 210 -4.83 -10.96 -7.45
C HIS A 210 -5.34 -11.97 -8.46
N SER A 211 -6.43 -11.67 -9.18
CA SER A 211 -6.96 -12.52 -10.26
C SER A 211 -5.97 -12.71 -11.41
N LEU A 212 -5.08 -11.73 -11.60
CA LEU A 212 -3.97 -11.80 -12.55
C LEU A 212 -2.70 -12.41 -11.94
N GLY A 213 -2.71 -12.85 -10.69
CA GLY A 213 -1.53 -13.38 -9.99
C GLY A 213 -0.50 -12.32 -9.58
N ILE A 214 -0.86 -11.03 -9.62
CA ILE A 214 -0.03 -9.93 -9.14
C ILE A 214 -0.12 -9.90 -7.62
N ARG A 215 1.02 -9.91 -6.93
CA ARG A 215 1.06 -9.80 -5.47
C ARG A 215 0.89 -8.35 -5.05
N THR A 216 0.23 -8.12 -3.91
CA THR A 216 0.04 -6.77 -3.38
C THR A 216 0.22 -6.75 -1.86
N ASN A 217 0.40 -5.55 -1.31
CA ASN A 217 0.30 -5.29 0.13
C ASN A 217 -0.93 -4.42 0.42
N ALA A 218 -1.23 -4.17 1.70
CA ALA A 218 -2.20 -3.19 2.17
C ALA A 218 -1.57 -2.36 3.30
N THR A 219 -2.01 -1.12 3.48
CA THR A 219 -1.53 -0.21 4.53
C THR A 219 -2.70 0.49 5.21
N MET A 220 -2.56 0.83 6.48
CA MET A 220 -3.49 1.70 7.19
C MET A 220 -2.73 2.90 7.74
N LEU A 221 -3.10 4.12 7.36
CA LEU A 221 -2.60 5.32 8.01
C LEU A 221 -3.40 5.52 9.30
N TYR A 222 -2.74 5.67 10.45
CA TYR A 222 -3.42 5.79 11.73
C TYR A 222 -2.71 6.81 12.64
N GLY A 223 -3.43 7.31 13.63
CA GLY A 223 -2.96 8.31 14.60
C GLY A 223 -3.34 9.74 14.24
N HIS A 224 -4.45 9.96 13.52
CA HIS A 224 -4.94 11.29 13.15
C HIS A 224 -6.40 11.51 13.59
N ILE A 225 -7.30 11.89 12.67
CA ILE A 225 -8.70 12.27 12.93
C ILE A 225 -9.69 11.09 13.00
N GLU A 226 -9.22 9.86 12.81
CA GLU A 226 -10.03 8.65 12.74
C GLU A 226 -10.37 8.12 14.13
N THR A 227 -11.52 7.47 14.27
CA THR A 227 -11.88 6.76 15.50
C THR A 227 -11.24 5.37 15.55
N LEU A 228 -11.25 4.74 16.73
CA LEU A 228 -10.77 3.36 16.87
C LEU A 228 -11.63 2.39 16.07
N GLU A 229 -12.95 2.64 16.02
CA GLU A 229 -13.91 1.89 15.22
C GLU A 229 -13.59 1.98 13.72
N GLU A 230 -13.20 3.16 13.21
CA GLU A 230 -12.83 3.36 11.80
C GLU A 230 -11.51 2.65 11.44
N ARG A 231 -10.56 2.53 12.39
CA ARG A 231 -9.37 1.68 12.20
C ARG A 231 -9.73 0.21 12.14
N LEU A 232 -10.69 -0.22 12.97
CA LEU A 232 -11.11 -1.63 12.96
C LEU A 232 -11.91 -1.97 11.70
N ASP A 233 -12.81 -1.08 11.25
CA ASP A 233 -13.51 -1.20 9.96
C ASP A 233 -12.50 -1.35 8.81
N HIS A 234 -11.43 -0.55 8.81
CA HIS A 234 -10.39 -0.66 7.80
C HIS A 234 -9.70 -2.04 7.77
N MET A 235 -9.49 -2.67 8.92
CA MET A 235 -8.85 -3.99 9.00
C MET A 235 -9.80 -5.16 8.71
N ASP A 236 -11.11 -4.97 8.88
CA ASP A 236 -12.13 -6.02 8.74
C ASP A 236 -12.63 -6.20 7.29
N ARG A 237 -12.49 -5.15 6.46
CA ARG A 237 -12.75 -5.19 5.02
C ARG A 237 -11.66 -5.91 4.23
#